data_AF-A0AAD4NUC9-F1
#
_entry.id   AF-A0AAD4NUC9-F1
#
_cell.length_a   1.000
_cell.length_b   1.000
_cell.length_c   1.000
_cell.angle_alpha   90.00
_cell.angle_beta   90.00
_cell.angle_gamma   90.00
#
_symmetry.space_group_name_H-M   'P 1'
#
loop_
_entity.id
_entity.type
_entity.pdbx_description
1 polymer ?
#
loop_
_entity_poly.entity_id
_entity_poly.type
_entity_poly.pdbx_seq_one_letter_code
_entity_poly.pdbx_strand_id
1 'polypeptide(L)'
;MEMSPFPELTLAAADNLRRLVPDGSHMQNMATYINDACGNYRRAVDSNSNAIRADDKYFVSGGVASVIFTAYRAHNIRAIAYAAMMAGQSTNALYAARHLPEVFTPEILSVPTPPMVEWTEWQLVTLPHVLIHFG
;
A
#
# COMPACT_ATOMS: atom_id res chain seq x y z
N MET A 1 0.28 -5.91 -18.88
CA MET A 1 -0.74 -6.74 -18.20
C MET A 1 -1.40 -5.92 -17.13
N GLU A 2 -0.61 -5.38 -16.18
CA GLU A 2 -0.98 -4.14 -15.51
C GLU A 2 -1.19 -3.00 -16.54
N MET A 3 -2.20 -2.15 -16.30
CA MET A 3 -2.67 -1.09 -17.22
C MET A 3 -3.04 -1.55 -18.64
N SER A 4 -3.36 -2.83 -18.82
CA SER A 4 -3.97 -3.36 -20.05
C SER A 4 -5.38 -2.80 -20.23
N PRO A 5 -5.91 -2.68 -21.47
CA PRO A 5 -7.34 -2.44 -21.70
C PRO A 5 -8.24 -3.60 -21.25
N PHE A 6 -7.66 -4.78 -20.98
CA PHE A 6 -8.37 -5.98 -20.52
C PHE A 6 -7.71 -6.55 -19.23
N PRO A 7 -7.73 -5.82 -18.11
CA PRO A 7 -7.08 -6.25 -16.87
C PRO A 7 -7.67 -7.54 -16.30
N GLU A 8 -8.96 -7.80 -16.55
CA GLU A 8 -9.72 -8.94 -16.04
C GLU A 8 -9.15 -10.29 -16.47
N LEU A 9 -8.50 -10.35 -17.64
CA LEU A 9 -7.83 -11.56 -18.15
C LEU A 9 -6.71 -12.03 -17.22
N THR A 10 -6.24 -11.17 -16.32
CA THR A 10 -5.11 -11.45 -15.41
C THR A 10 -5.53 -11.66 -13.96
N LEU A 11 -6.84 -11.65 -13.65
CA LEU A 11 -7.35 -11.85 -12.29
C LEU A 11 -6.86 -13.17 -11.68
N ALA A 12 -6.86 -14.26 -12.45
CA ALA A 12 -6.35 -15.55 -11.99
C ALA A 12 -4.84 -15.50 -11.65
N ALA A 13 -4.06 -14.77 -12.44
CA ALA A 13 -2.63 -14.59 -12.16
C ALA A 13 -2.41 -13.73 -10.90
N ALA A 14 -3.18 -12.66 -10.72
CA ALA A 14 -3.15 -11.84 -9.51
C ALA A 14 -3.54 -12.66 -8.26
N ASP A 15 -4.47 -13.62 -8.40
CA ASP A 15 -4.90 -14.52 -7.33
C ASP A 15 -3.82 -15.51 -6.91
N ASN A 16 -3.08 -16.01 -7.89
CA ASN A 16 -1.96 -16.90 -7.64
C ASN A 16 -0.79 -16.14 -7.01
N LEU A 17 -0.48 -14.94 -7.51
CA LEU A 17 0.62 -14.10 -7.03
C LEU A 17 0.54 -13.86 -5.53
N ARG A 18 -0.64 -13.47 -5.03
CA ARG A 18 -0.85 -13.14 -3.61
C ARG A 18 -0.78 -14.36 -2.67
N ARG A 19 -0.81 -15.57 -3.21
CA ARG A 19 -0.64 -16.83 -2.44
C ARG A 19 0.76 -17.41 -2.56
N LEU A 20 1.53 -17.00 -3.56
CA LEU A 20 2.82 -17.59 -3.88
C LEU A 20 3.91 -17.23 -2.86
N VAL A 21 3.92 -15.97 -2.41
CA VAL A 21 4.92 -15.45 -1.46
C VAL A 21 4.19 -14.70 -0.33
N PRO A 22 3.60 -15.42 0.64
CA PRO A 22 2.69 -14.82 1.62
C PRO A 22 3.35 -13.74 2.49
N ASP A 23 4.64 -13.91 2.81
CA ASP A 23 5.43 -12.95 3.60
C ASP A 23 6.18 -11.92 2.72
N GLY A 24 5.97 -11.95 1.39
CA GLY A 24 6.47 -10.92 0.47
C GLY A 24 5.46 -9.78 0.38
N SER A 25 5.54 -8.81 1.28
CA SER A 25 4.53 -7.73 1.41
C SER A 25 4.28 -6.99 0.10
N HIS A 26 5.33 -6.60 -0.62
CA HIS A 26 5.16 -5.91 -1.90
C HIS A 26 4.51 -6.81 -2.98
N MET A 27 4.74 -8.12 -2.95
CA MET A 27 4.10 -9.08 -3.87
C MET A 27 2.60 -9.21 -3.60
N GLN A 28 2.19 -9.11 -2.33
CA GLN A 28 0.77 -9.02 -1.97
C GLN A 28 0.12 -7.77 -2.57
N ASN A 29 0.81 -6.63 -2.44
CA ASN A 29 0.39 -5.37 -3.04
C ASN A 29 0.33 -5.45 -4.58
N MET A 30 1.23 -6.17 -5.26
CA MET A 30 1.20 -6.21 -6.73
C MET A 30 -0.10 -6.76 -7.32
N ALA A 31 -0.81 -7.63 -6.60
CA ALA A 31 -2.13 -8.10 -7.04
C ALA A 31 -3.21 -7.00 -6.97
N THR A 32 -2.99 -5.94 -6.20
CA THR A 32 -3.92 -4.81 -6.03
C THR A 32 -4.13 -4.05 -7.33
N TYR A 33 -3.10 -3.83 -8.14
CA TYR A 33 -3.24 -3.06 -9.38
C TYR A 33 -4.25 -3.67 -10.35
N ILE A 34 -4.32 -5.01 -10.43
CA ILE A 34 -5.33 -5.70 -11.23
C ILE A 34 -6.70 -5.60 -10.58
N ASN A 35 -6.79 -5.74 -9.25
CA ASN A 35 -8.05 -5.58 -8.54
C ASN A 35 -8.62 -4.17 -8.72
N ASP A 36 -7.81 -3.13 -8.58
CA ASP A 36 -8.22 -1.73 -8.74
C ASP A 36 -8.65 -1.44 -10.18
N ALA A 37 -7.89 -1.91 -11.18
CA ALA A 37 -8.27 -1.78 -12.58
C ALA A 37 -9.60 -2.47 -12.92
N CYS A 38 -9.96 -3.54 -12.20
CA CYS A 38 -11.24 -4.23 -12.31
C CYS A 38 -12.31 -3.72 -11.32
N GLY A 39 -12.04 -2.67 -10.55
CA GLY A 39 -12.98 -2.11 -9.55
C GLY A 39 -13.20 -2.98 -8.30
N ASN A 40 -12.36 -3.98 -8.06
CA ASN A 40 -12.44 -4.88 -6.90
C ASN A 40 -11.71 -4.32 -5.68
N TYR A 41 -12.11 -3.14 -5.25
CA TYR A 41 -11.41 -2.36 -4.21
C TYR A 41 -11.41 -3.04 -2.83
N ARG A 42 -12.47 -3.78 -2.47
CA ARG A 42 -12.49 -4.54 -1.20
C ARG A 42 -11.35 -5.55 -1.14
N ARG A 43 -11.05 -6.19 -2.26
CA ARG A 43 -9.97 -7.18 -2.35
C ARG A 43 -8.59 -6.54 -2.34
N ALA A 44 -8.47 -5.32 -2.87
CA ALA A 44 -7.28 -4.50 -2.72
C ALA A 44 -7.03 -4.13 -1.24
N VAL A 45 -8.07 -3.77 -0.48
CA VAL A 45 -7.95 -3.57 0.98
C VAL A 45 -7.47 -4.84 1.68
N ASP A 46 -8.05 -6.00 1.36
CA ASP A 46 -7.66 -7.28 1.97
C ASP A 46 -6.20 -7.66 1.66
N SER A 47 -5.79 -7.55 0.39
CA SER A 47 -4.41 -7.84 -0.04
C SER A 47 -3.39 -6.96 0.68
N ASN A 48 -3.62 -5.66 0.75
CA ASN A 48 -2.70 -4.74 1.41
C ASN A 48 -2.74 -4.86 2.94
N SER A 49 -3.86 -5.27 3.52
CA SER A 49 -3.90 -5.64 4.94
C SER A 49 -2.99 -6.83 5.24
N ASN A 50 -2.93 -7.81 4.32
CA ASN A 50 -1.96 -8.91 4.42
C ASN A 50 -0.52 -8.44 4.17
N ALA A 51 -0.31 -7.49 3.26
CA ALA A 51 0.98 -6.86 3.03
C ALA A 51 1.53 -6.19 4.30
N ILE A 52 0.70 -5.39 4.99
CA ILE A 52 1.09 -4.75 6.26
C ILE A 52 1.45 -5.81 7.31
N ARG A 53 0.68 -6.89 7.44
CA ARG A 53 1.01 -7.99 8.38
C ARG A 53 2.35 -8.64 8.04
N ALA A 54 2.68 -8.81 6.76
CA ALA A 54 3.98 -9.31 6.34
C ALA A 54 5.11 -8.32 6.65
N ASP A 55 4.89 -7.02 6.42
CA ASP A 55 5.82 -5.95 6.81
C ASP A 55 6.05 -5.98 8.33
N ASP A 56 5.00 -6.08 9.14
CA ASP A 56 5.09 -6.13 10.61
C ASP A 56 5.99 -7.27 11.08
N LYS A 57 5.81 -8.48 10.53
CA LYS A 57 6.69 -9.62 10.84
C LYS A 57 8.15 -9.30 10.52
N TYR A 58 8.41 -8.70 9.35
CA TYR A 58 9.76 -8.35 8.92
C TYR A 58 10.43 -7.35 9.87
N PHE A 59 9.77 -6.23 10.15
CA PHE A 59 10.34 -5.18 11.00
C PHE A 59 10.48 -5.62 12.47
N VAL A 60 9.54 -6.41 13.00
CA VAL A 60 9.66 -6.97 14.37
C VAL A 60 10.82 -7.95 14.50
N SER A 61 11.14 -8.71 13.45
CA SER A 61 12.24 -9.69 13.46
C SER A 61 13.66 -9.07 13.43
N GLY A 62 13.78 -7.74 13.44
CA GLY A 62 15.05 -7.05 13.26
C GLY A 62 15.51 -7.03 11.81
N GLY A 63 14.57 -7.11 10.86
CA GLY A 63 14.86 -6.94 9.44
C GLY A 63 15.61 -5.63 9.17
N VAL A 64 16.49 -5.63 8.17
CA VAL A 64 17.24 -4.44 7.77
C VAL A 64 16.24 -3.41 7.26
N ALA A 65 15.92 -2.43 8.09
CA ALA A 65 15.07 -1.30 7.76
C ALA A 65 15.79 -0.37 6.76
N SER A 66 15.90 -0.83 5.51
CA SER A 66 16.35 0.02 4.42
C SER A 66 15.29 1.06 4.13
N VAL A 67 15.74 2.25 3.71
CA VAL A 67 14.86 3.35 3.31
C VAL A 67 13.86 2.94 2.21
N ILE A 68 14.26 2.01 1.34
CA ILE A 68 13.41 1.45 0.29
C ILE A 68 12.31 0.55 0.87
N PHE A 69 12.61 -0.28 1.87
CA PHE A 69 11.60 -1.14 2.49
C PHE A 69 10.59 -0.32 3.29
N THR A 70 11.03 0.75 3.95
CA THR A 70 10.14 1.73 4.57
C THR A 70 9.21 2.38 3.53
N ALA A 71 9.73 2.76 2.37
CA ALA A 71 8.91 3.30 1.28
C ALA A 71 7.85 2.31 0.78
N TYR A 72 8.20 1.03 0.62
CA TYR A 72 7.26 -0.01 0.22
C TYR A 72 6.18 -0.29 1.27
N ARG A 73 6.53 -0.27 2.56
CA ARG A 73 5.56 -0.39 3.65
C ARG A 73 4.51 0.73 3.57
N ALA A 74 4.97 1.97 3.40
CA ALA A 74 4.07 3.11 3.24
C ALA A 74 3.23 3.02 1.95
N HIS A 75 3.82 2.54 0.85
CA HIS A 75 3.11 2.27 -0.40
C HIS A 75 1.92 1.31 -0.20
N ASN A 76 2.14 0.21 0.53
CA ASN A 76 1.09 -0.76 0.88
C ASN A 76 -0.03 -0.11 1.73
N ILE A 77 0.34 0.73 2.71
CA ILE A 77 -0.62 1.46 3.55
C ILE A 77 -1.44 2.45 2.71
N ARG A 78 -0.80 3.24 1.85
CA ARG A 78 -1.51 4.18 0.97
C ARG A 78 -2.46 3.46 0.01
N ALA A 79 -2.09 2.28 -0.48
CA ALA A 79 -2.98 1.46 -1.30
C ALA A 79 -4.27 1.06 -0.56
N ILE A 80 -4.20 0.78 0.76
CA ILE A 80 -5.43 0.61 1.58
C ILE A 80 -6.24 1.89 1.59
N ALA A 81 -5.63 3.05 1.82
CA ALA A 81 -6.37 4.32 1.88
C ALA A 81 -7.14 4.60 0.58
N TYR A 82 -6.50 4.41 -0.57
CA TYR A 82 -7.13 4.55 -1.88
C TYR A 82 -8.29 3.56 -2.06
N ALA A 83 -8.02 2.27 -1.93
CA ALA A 83 -9.02 1.23 -2.15
C ALA A 83 -10.19 1.33 -1.15
N ALA A 84 -9.92 1.70 0.10
CA ALA A 84 -10.94 1.89 1.11
C ALA A 84 -11.84 3.10 0.80
N MET A 85 -11.30 4.20 0.28
CA MET A 85 -12.12 5.31 -0.23
C MET A 85 -13.05 4.82 -1.34
N MET A 86 -12.51 4.15 -2.36
CA MET A 86 -13.29 3.64 -3.48
C MET A 86 -14.33 2.58 -3.09
N ALA A 87 -14.08 1.84 -2.01
CA ALA A 87 -15.00 0.84 -1.46
C ALA A 87 -16.02 1.40 -0.45
N GLY A 88 -16.01 2.71 -0.17
CA GLY A 88 -16.89 3.32 0.84
C GLY A 88 -16.55 2.94 2.29
N GLN A 89 -15.31 2.55 2.57
CA GLN A 89 -14.84 2.08 3.89
C GLN A 89 -14.10 3.18 4.66
N SER A 90 -14.83 4.14 5.21
CA SER A 90 -14.24 5.30 5.91
C SER A 90 -13.30 4.92 7.06
N THR A 91 -13.65 3.91 7.86
CA THR A 91 -12.81 3.42 8.96
C THR A 91 -11.44 2.95 8.49
N ASN A 92 -11.40 2.13 7.43
CA ASN A 92 -10.15 1.61 6.88
C ASN A 92 -9.33 2.72 6.21
N ALA A 93 -10.00 3.65 5.51
CA ALA A 93 -9.34 4.77 4.87
C ALA A 93 -8.67 5.70 5.90
N LEU A 94 -9.38 6.04 6.99
CA LEU A 94 -8.85 6.86 8.07
C LEU A 94 -7.74 6.16 8.84
N TYR A 95 -7.88 4.85 9.09
CA TYR A 95 -6.84 4.04 9.71
C TYR A 95 -5.53 4.14 8.91
N ALA A 96 -5.58 3.83 7.60
CA ALA A 96 -4.41 3.84 6.75
C ALA A 96 -3.79 5.24 6.63
N ALA A 97 -4.60 6.27 6.42
CA ALA A 97 -4.12 7.64 6.30
C ALA A 97 -3.41 8.14 7.56
N ARG A 98 -3.88 7.74 8.75
CA ARG A 98 -3.26 8.12 10.03
C ARG A 98 -1.97 7.35 10.34
N HIS A 99 -1.78 6.16 9.76
CA HIS A 99 -0.56 5.37 9.94
C HIS A 99 0.60 5.81 9.04
N LEU A 100 0.34 6.51 7.92
CA LEU A 100 1.42 6.94 7.01
C LEU A 100 2.49 7.84 7.68
N PRO A 101 2.13 8.85 8.51
CA PRO A 101 3.10 9.66 9.24
C PRO A 101 3.96 8.86 10.24
N GLU A 102 3.50 7.69 10.69
CA GLU A 102 4.27 6.82 11.60
C GLU A 102 5.40 6.09 10.86
N VAL A 103 5.29 5.96 9.53
CA VAL A 103 6.30 5.31 8.68
C VAL A 103 7.31 6.32 8.13
N PHE A 104 6.85 7.51 7.74
CA PHE A 104 7.72 8.58 7.23
C PHE A 104 8.20 9.51 8.33
N THR A 105 9.15 9.04 9.12
CA THR A 105 9.80 9.87 10.14
C THR A 105 10.72 10.93 9.51
N PRO A 106 11.07 12.01 10.24
CA PRO A 106 12.02 13.01 9.76
C PRO A 106 13.36 12.41 9.32
N GLU A 107 13.82 11.34 9.96
CA GLU A 107 15.06 10.64 9.62
C GLU A 107 14.97 9.98 8.23
N ILE A 108 13.85 9.33 7.94
CA ILE A 108 13.61 8.68 6.63
C ILE A 108 13.51 9.73 5.54
N LEU A 109 12.77 10.81 5.80
CA LEU A 109 12.61 11.90 4.84
C LEU A 109 13.94 12.63 4.59
N SER A 110 14.82 12.75 5.59
CA SER A 110 16.11 13.46 5.45
C SER A 110 17.17 12.71 4.63
N VAL A 111 16.88 11.51 4.13
CA VAL A 111 17.83 10.71 3.34
C VAL A 111 18.00 11.33 1.94
N PRO A 112 19.23 11.70 1.53
CA PRO A 112 19.46 12.38 0.25
C PRO A 112 19.59 11.42 -0.94
N THR A 113 19.98 10.16 -0.70
CA THR A 113 20.17 9.14 -1.74
C THR A 113 19.63 7.79 -1.27
N PRO A 114 18.54 7.28 -1.87
CA PRO A 114 17.66 7.99 -2.81
C PRO A 114 17.03 9.23 -2.18
N PRO A 115 16.61 10.22 -2.98
CA PRO A 115 16.01 11.46 -2.50
C PRO A 115 14.61 11.18 -1.92
N MET A 116 14.56 10.88 -0.62
CA MET A 116 13.38 10.27 0.01
C MET A 116 12.21 11.25 0.14
N VAL A 117 12.47 12.54 0.41
CA VAL A 117 11.42 13.57 0.42
C VAL A 117 10.68 13.55 -0.91
N GLU A 118 11.42 13.72 -2.01
CA GLU A 118 10.86 13.82 -3.36
C GLU A 118 10.08 12.57 -3.76
N TRP A 119 10.50 11.40 -3.27
CA TRP A 119 9.85 10.13 -3.60
C TRP A 119 8.60 9.86 -2.78
N THR A 120 8.49 10.41 -1.58
CA THR A 120 7.54 9.91 -0.59
C THR A 120 6.68 10.95 0.10
N GLU A 121 7.04 12.24 0.10
CA GLU A 121 6.30 13.27 0.82
C GLU A 121 4.83 13.38 0.39
N TRP A 122 4.55 13.16 -0.90
CA TRP A 122 3.20 13.18 -1.48
C TRP A 122 2.28 12.10 -0.88
N GLN A 123 2.85 11.09 -0.21
CA GLN A 123 2.06 10.11 0.51
C GLN A 123 1.43 10.70 1.78
N LEU A 124 2.04 11.72 2.40
CA LEU A 124 1.54 12.35 3.62
C LEU A 124 0.27 13.19 3.41
N VAL A 125 -0.05 13.57 2.16
CA VAL A 125 -1.31 14.29 1.86
C VAL A 125 -2.54 13.39 1.85
N THR A 126 -2.40 12.08 2.11
CA THR A 126 -3.50 11.10 2.05
C THR A 126 -4.64 11.42 3.03
N LEU A 127 -4.34 11.91 4.24
CA LEU A 127 -5.39 12.21 5.23
C LEU A 127 -6.38 13.29 4.75
N PRO A 128 -5.93 14.45 4.24
CA PRO A 128 -6.82 15.39 3.57
C PRO A 128 -7.74 14.76 2.50
N HIS A 129 -7.23 13.87 1.64
CA HIS A 129 -8.06 13.21 0.62
C HIS A 129 -9.17 12.34 1.24
N VAL A 130 -8.85 11.59 2.30
CA VAL A 130 -9.84 10.78 3.02
C VAL A 130 -10.92 11.65 3.66
N LEU A 131 -10.52 12.78 4.27
CA LEU A 131 -11.46 13.71 4.89
C LEU A 131 -12.36 14.40 3.86
N ILE A 132 -11.87 14.72 2.67
CA ILE A 132 -12.69 15.27 1.59
C ILE A 132 -13.69 14.23 1.07
N HIS A 133 -13.31 12.95 1.02
CA HIS A 133 -14.15 11.89 0.47
C HIS A 133 -15.30 11.48 1.41
N PHE A 134 -15.09 11.55 2.73
CA PHE A 134 -16.03 11.06 3.74
C PHE A 134 -16.53 12.12 4.73
N GLY A 135 -16.10 13.38 4.60
CA GLY A 135 -16.48 14.51 5.44
C GLY A 135 -17.76 15.19 5.01
#